data_AF-A0A955QMC9-F1
#
_entry.id   AF-A0A955QMC9-F1
#
_cell.length_a   1.000
_cell.length_b   1.000
_cell.length_c   1.000
_cell.angle_alpha   90.00
_cell.angle_beta   90.00
_cell.angle_gamma   90.00
#
_symmetry.space_group_name_H-M   'P 1'
#
loop_
_entity.id
_entity.type
_entity.pdbx_description
1 polymer ?
#
loop_
_entity_poly.entity_id
_entity_poly.type
_entity_poly.pdbx_seq_one_letter_code
_entity_poly.pdbx_strand_id
1 'polypeptide(L)'
;MLELDQKTQSRLERAKKFVVTTPRQTIKWVLHFLKTDCGQLSETDWIKIQAELTVFIRFYPEFKRGLGSLAINSRSFFTPTDYDHYPRMPNREEAKAFSKAALKLFQNFIRAKHIGPLWESFFFEELPVDISIKFPTAQKLESVFSIWVQDQTQLFKINLLLLLCEFAPHIKNCKPCGSLFLAKRKDQIFCSNKCATLTFQRKKRGTPPSRYGRRGRPPGTGKTTLI
;
A
#
# COMPACT_ATOMS: atom_id res chain seq x y z
N MET A 1 28.55 15.31 -13.16
CA MET A 1 27.98 15.54 -11.82
C MET A 1 26.94 16.65 -11.89
N LEU A 2 25.65 16.30 -11.84
CA LEU A 2 24.61 17.25 -11.47
C LEU A 2 24.38 17.04 -9.97
N GLU A 3 25.01 17.86 -9.14
CA GLU A 3 24.72 17.85 -7.70
C GLU A 3 23.23 18.16 -7.52
N LEU A 4 22.55 17.35 -6.71
CA LEU A 4 21.17 17.67 -6.35
C LEU A 4 21.17 18.97 -5.56
N ASP A 5 20.22 19.86 -5.86
CA ASP A 5 19.93 20.98 -4.98
C ASP A 5 19.80 20.46 -3.54
N GLN A 6 20.58 21.03 -2.61
CA GLN A 6 20.61 20.68 -1.19
C GLN A 6 19.19 20.65 -0.58
N LYS A 7 18.28 21.48 -1.12
CA LYS A 7 16.86 21.48 -0.79
C LYS A 7 16.17 20.17 -1.14
N THR A 8 16.46 19.58 -2.29
CA THR A 8 15.88 18.31 -2.76
C THR A 8 16.36 17.14 -1.92
N GLN A 9 17.66 17.12 -1.57
CA GLN A 9 18.22 16.10 -0.68
C GLN A 9 17.57 16.14 0.71
N SER A 10 17.46 17.33 1.31
CA SER A 10 16.83 17.48 2.63
C SER A 10 15.34 17.07 2.64
N ARG A 11 14.62 17.28 1.53
CA ARG A 11 13.23 16.81 1.34
C ARG A 11 13.14 15.29 1.32
N LEU A 12 14.01 14.62 0.58
CA LEU A 12 14.05 13.16 0.51
C LEU A 12 14.38 12.54 1.88
N GLU A 13 15.33 13.10 2.61
CA GLU A 13 15.65 12.62 3.97
C GLU A 13 14.47 12.79 4.95
N ARG A 14 13.71 13.88 4.85
CA ARG A 14 12.47 14.06 5.64
C ARG A 14 11.40 13.05 5.24
N ALA A 15 11.24 12.81 3.94
CA ALA A 15 10.28 11.84 3.42
C ALA A 15 10.64 10.40 3.85
N LYS A 16 11.93 10.04 3.91
CA LYS A 16 12.38 8.74 4.43
C LYS A 16 11.85 8.45 5.84
N LYS A 17 12.04 9.42 6.74
CA LYS A 17 11.57 9.33 8.15
C LYS A 17 10.05 9.24 8.27
N PHE A 18 9.30 9.54 7.21
CA PHE A 18 7.85 9.49 7.20
C PHE A 18 7.30 8.24 6.52
N VAL A 19 7.90 7.81 5.42
CA VAL A 19 7.40 6.73 4.55
C VAL A 19 7.98 5.39 4.94
N VAL A 20 9.30 5.30 5.14
CA VAL A 20 10.04 4.03 5.26
C VAL A 20 10.58 3.79 6.66
N THR A 21 9.86 4.19 7.71
CA THR A 21 10.29 3.95 9.11
C THR A 21 9.95 2.55 9.60
N THR A 22 8.72 2.10 9.32
CA THR A 22 8.24 0.75 9.66
C THR A 22 7.25 0.30 8.58
N PRO A 23 7.16 -1.00 8.26
CA PRO A 23 6.22 -1.48 7.24
C PRO A 23 4.77 -1.06 7.52
N ARG A 24 4.37 -1.05 8.80
CA ARG A 24 3.04 -0.61 9.25
C ARG A 24 2.79 0.89 8.98
N GLN A 25 3.81 1.72 9.10
CA GLN A 25 3.72 3.14 8.76
C GLN A 25 3.67 3.33 7.25
N THR A 26 4.47 2.58 6.49
CA THR A 26 4.47 2.61 5.03
C THR A 26 3.11 2.23 4.46
N ILE A 27 2.47 1.16 4.93
CA ILE A 27 1.11 0.81 4.44
C ILE A 27 0.06 1.85 4.81
N LYS A 28 0.16 2.50 5.98
CA LYS A 28 -0.73 3.63 6.32
C LYS A 28 -0.52 4.81 5.38
N TRP A 29 0.73 5.10 5.04
CA TRP A 29 1.06 6.11 4.05
C TRP A 29 0.47 5.77 2.68
N VAL A 30 0.64 4.54 2.18
CA VAL A 30 0.03 4.09 0.91
C VAL A 30 -1.50 4.30 0.93
N LEU A 31 -2.16 3.88 2.01
CA LEU A 31 -3.61 4.05 2.17
C LEU A 31 -4.06 5.51 2.24
N HIS A 32 -3.17 6.40 2.69
CA HIS A 32 -3.41 7.85 2.68
C HIS A 32 -3.20 8.41 1.27
N PHE A 33 -2.07 8.07 0.63
CA PHE A 33 -1.76 8.44 -0.75
C PHE A 33 -2.89 8.08 -1.72
N LEU A 34 -3.48 6.88 -1.58
CA LEU A 34 -4.61 6.44 -2.40
C LEU A 34 -5.89 7.29 -2.25
N LYS A 35 -6.01 8.04 -1.16
CA LYS A 35 -7.14 8.97 -0.92
C LYS A 35 -6.83 10.39 -1.37
N THR A 36 -5.57 10.68 -1.67
CA THR A 36 -5.09 11.99 -2.05
C THR A 36 -5.30 12.20 -3.55
N ASP A 37 -6.06 13.23 -3.92
CA ASP A 37 -6.19 13.62 -5.32
C ASP A 37 -4.98 14.46 -5.75
N CYS A 38 -4.00 13.80 -6.39
CA CYS A 38 -2.78 14.44 -6.89
C CYS A 38 -3.06 15.54 -7.94
N GLY A 39 -4.26 15.60 -8.52
CA GLY A 39 -4.66 16.65 -9.46
C GLY A 39 -4.99 17.98 -8.79
N GLN A 40 -5.57 17.95 -7.58
CA GLN A 40 -6.05 19.13 -6.86
C GLN A 40 -5.11 19.64 -5.77
N LEU A 41 -3.94 19.02 -5.62
CA LEU A 41 -2.96 19.44 -4.62
C LEU A 41 -2.37 20.81 -4.95
N SER A 42 -2.18 21.60 -3.87
CA SER A 42 -1.33 22.77 -3.88
C SER A 42 0.11 22.37 -4.30
N GLU A 43 0.88 23.31 -4.83
CA GLU A 43 2.24 23.01 -5.27
C GLU A 43 3.14 22.54 -4.11
N THR A 44 2.94 23.11 -2.92
CA THR A 44 3.65 22.71 -1.70
C THR A 44 3.33 21.28 -1.27
N ASP A 45 2.05 20.89 -1.32
CA ASP A 45 1.63 19.53 -0.96
C ASP A 45 2.06 18.52 -2.02
N TRP A 46 2.04 18.93 -3.30
CA TRP A 46 2.52 18.11 -4.40
C TRP A 46 4.01 17.79 -4.25
N ILE A 47 4.86 18.79 -4.00
CA ILE A 47 6.31 18.59 -3.78
C ILE A 47 6.57 17.59 -2.64
N LYS A 48 5.76 17.66 -1.58
CA LYS A 48 5.85 16.72 -0.45
C LYS A 48 5.49 15.29 -0.88
N ILE A 49 4.33 15.10 -1.51
CA ILE A 49 3.88 13.79 -1.99
C ILE A 49 4.85 13.22 -3.04
N GLN A 50 5.41 14.05 -3.90
CA GLN A 50 6.40 13.68 -4.90
C GLN A 50 7.67 13.11 -4.26
N ALA A 51 8.19 13.77 -3.21
CA ALA A 51 9.33 13.27 -2.45
C ALA A 51 9.00 11.95 -1.74
N GLU A 52 7.82 11.85 -1.12
CA GLU A 52 7.34 10.65 -0.44
C GLU A 52 7.18 9.45 -1.40
N LEU A 53 6.60 9.67 -2.59
CA LEU A 53 6.50 8.67 -3.65
C LEU A 53 7.87 8.19 -4.10
N THR A 54 8.78 9.13 -4.35
CA THR A 54 10.16 8.81 -4.75
C THR A 54 10.83 7.92 -3.70
N VAL A 55 10.65 8.26 -2.42
CA VAL A 55 11.14 7.46 -1.30
C VAL A 55 10.53 6.07 -1.31
N PHE A 56 9.21 5.95 -1.45
CA PHE A 56 8.54 4.66 -1.49
C PHE A 56 9.03 3.78 -2.66
N ILE A 57 9.23 4.35 -3.84
CA ILE A 57 9.62 3.59 -5.05
C ILE A 57 11.08 3.12 -4.98
N ARG A 58 11.98 3.93 -4.41
CA ARG A 58 13.44 3.74 -4.57
C ARG A 58 14.19 3.38 -3.29
N PHE A 59 13.53 3.50 -2.14
CA PHE A 59 14.15 3.29 -0.83
C PHE A 59 13.39 2.26 0.00
N TYR A 60 12.19 1.85 -0.40
CA TYR A 60 11.55 0.66 0.15
C TYR A 60 11.91 -0.58 -0.69
N PRO A 61 12.10 -1.77 -0.10
CA PRO A 61 12.17 -2.09 1.33
C PRO A 61 13.59 -1.91 1.91
N GLU A 62 13.79 -0.92 2.78
CA GLU A 62 15.04 -0.80 3.59
C GLU A 62 15.13 -1.89 4.68
N PHE A 63 14.00 -2.58 4.98
CA PHE A 63 13.92 -3.58 6.05
C PHE A 63 13.77 -5.00 5.49
N LYS A 64 14.87 -5.75 5.43
CA LYS A 64 14.86 -7.20 5.58
C LYS A 64 16.04 -7.63 6.46
N ARG A 65 15.80 -7.73 7.78
CA ARG A 65 16.60 -8.60 8.66
C ARG A 65 15.96 -9.99 8.62
N GLY A 66 16.70 -10.97 8.09
CA GLY A 66 16.51 -12.39 8.37
C GLY A 66 15.50 -13.13 7.49
N LEU A 67 15.96 -14.30 7.01
CA LEU A 67 15.31 -15.32 6.18
C LEU A 67 15.04 -14.97 4.71
N GLY A 68 15.92 -15.48 3.84
CA GLY A 68 15.74 -15.51 2.38
C GLY A 68 15.99 -14.15 1.75
N SER A 69 17.26 -13.90 1.39
CA SER A 69 17.80 -12.69 0.78
C SER A 69 17.31 -12.44 -0.65
N LEU A 70 15.99 -12.35 -0.85
CA LEU A 70 15.42 -11.50 -1.89
C LEU A 70 15.50 -10.06 -1.40
N ALA A 71 16.72 -9.53 -1.45
CA ALA A 71 16.95 -8.10 -1.43
C ALA A 71 16.46 -7.59 -2.78
N ILE A 72 15.19 -7.21 -2.87
CA ILE A 72 14.70 -6.40 -3.99
C ILE A 72 15.26 -4.99 -3.76
N ASN A 73 16.58 -4.90 -3.87
CA ASN A 73 17.29 -3.66 -3.83
C ASN A 73 17.05 -3.04 -5.19
N SER A 74 16.21 -2.01 -5.24
CA SER A 74 16.25 -1.03 -6.33
C SER A 74 17.56 -0.20 -6.30
N ARG A 75 18.61 -0.73 -5.67
CA ARG A 75 19.87 -0.08 -5.31
C ARG A 75 21.04 -0.99 -5.63
N SER A 76 21.82 -0.52 -6.58
CA SER A 76 23.19 -0.98 -6.84
C SER A 76 23.96 -1.07 -5.52
N PHE A 77 24.39 -2.27 -5.10
CA PHE A 77 25.38 -2.41 -4.02
C PHE A 77 26.80 -2.58 -4.57
N PHE A 78 26.98 -2.52 -5.90
CA PHE A 78 28.29 -2.55 -6.52
C PHE A 78 28.31 -1.60 -7.71
N THR A 79 29.24 -0.65 -7.62
CA THR A 79 29.49 0.48 -8.52
C THR A 79 28.40 1.56 -8.52
N PRO A 80 28.71 2.77 -8.03
CA PRO A 80 27.99 3.94 -8.45
C PRO A 80 28.11 3.98 -9.97
N THR A 81 26.99 3.82 -10.67
CA THR A 81 27.00 4.24 -12.08
C THR A 81 27.12 5.76 -12.08
N ASP A 82 27.69 6.37 -13.11
CA ASP A 82 27.66 7.85 -13.26
C ASP A 82 26.21 8.41 -13.30
N TYR A 83 25.20 7.52 -13.30
CA TYR A 83 23.76 7.76 -13.18
C TYR A 83 23.20 7.59 -11.76
N ASP A 84 24.03 7.37 -10.74
CA ASP A 84 23.64 7.29 -9.31
C ASP A 84 23.21 8.66 -8.72
N HIS A 85 23.12 9.68 -9.56
CA HIS A 85 22.65 11.01 -9.20
C HIS A 85 21.13 11.06 -9.03
N TYR A 86 20.64 10.43 -7.95
CA TYR A 86 19.28 10.49 -7.41
C TYR A 86 18.12 10.15 -8.38
N PRO A 87 17.07 9.47 -7.88
CA PRO A 87 15.96 9.09 -8.75
C PRO A 87 15.19 10.30 -9.26
N ARG A 88 14.93 10.31 -10.58
CA ARG A 88 13.94 11.19 -11.22
C ARG A 88 12.65 11.18 -10.39
N MET A 89 12.23 12.36 -9.95
CA MET A 89 10.98 12.52 -9.23
C MET A 89 9.78 12.33 -10.18
N PRO A 90 8.73 11.62 -9.75
CA PRO A 90 7.58 11.37 -10.61
C PRO A 90 6.78 12.66 -10.85
N ASN A 91 6.15 12.77 -12.00
CA ASN A 91 5.22 13.86 -12.29
C ASN A 91 3.80 13.54 -11.78
N ARG A 92 2.86 14.50 -11.89
CA ARG A 92 1.48 14.33 -11.40
C ARG A 92 0.71 13.22 -12.14
N GLU A 93 1.00 13.03 -13.42
CA GLU A 93 0.36 11.99 -14.24
C GLU A 93 0.82 10.59 -13.84
N GLU A 94 2.12 10.42 -13.60
CA GLU A 94 2.71 9.19 -13.06
C GLU A 94 2.16 8.89 -11.67
N ALA A 95 2.04 9.89 -10.79
CA ALA A 95 1.42 9.69 -9.48
C ALA A 95 -0.04 9.21 -9.58
N LYS A 96 -0.83 9.74 -10.52
CA LYS A 96 -2.18 9.25 -10.82
C LYS A 96 -2.14 7.81 -11.33
N ALA A 97 -1.19 7.47 -12.20
CA ALA A 97 -1.00 6.11 -12.69
C ALA A 97 -0.64 5.13 -11.56
N PHE A 98 0.25 5.53 -10.63
CA PHE A 98 0.61 4.74 -9.45
C PHE A 98 -0.59 4.53 -8.53
N SER A 99 -1.39 5.56 -8.28
CA SER A 99 -2.62 5.45 -7.48
C SER A 99 -3.61 4.47 -8.12
N LYS A 100 -3.83 4.57 -9.44
CA LYS A 100 -4.69 3.64 -10.20
C LYS A 100 -4.17 2.20 -10.15
N ALA A 101 -2.86 2.01 -10.34
CA ALA A 101 -2.22 0.70 -10.25
C ALA A 101 -2.34 0.10 -8.85
N ALA A 102 -2.10 0.88 -7.81
CA ALA A 102 -2.28 0.47 -6.43
C ALA A 102 -3.73 0.05 -6.16
N LEU A 103 -4.72 0.86 -6.53
CA LEU A 103 -6.14 0.51 -6.32
C LEU A 103 -6.50 -0.82 -6.99
N LYS A 104 -6.02 -1.06 -8.23
CA LYS A 104 -6.20 -2.34 -8.91
C LYS A 104 -5.59 -3.50 -8.13
N LEU A 105 -4.35 -3.35 -7.64
CA LEU A 105 -3.68 -4.35 -6.83
C LEU A 105 -4.44 -4.63 -5.52
N PHE A 106 -4.88 -3.59 -4.80
CA PHE A 106 -5.70 -3.75 -3.59
C PHE A 106 -7.02 -4.48 -3.86
N GLN A 107 -7.70 -4.16 -4.97
CA GLN A 107 -8.96 -4.81 -5.34
C GLN A 107 -8.75 -6.29 -5.68
N ASN A 108 -7.74 -6.60 -6.51
CA ASN A 108 -7.36 -7.97 -6.83
C ASN A 108 -7.02 -8.75 -5.56
N PHE A 109 -6.24 -8.13 -4.67
CA PHE A 109 -5.85 -8.72 -3.39
C PHE A 109 -7.05 -9.02 -2.47
N ILE A 110 -8.00 -8.08 -2.35
CA ILE A 110 -9.21 -8.28 -1.54
C ILE A 110 -10.08 -9.39 -2.13
N ARG A 111 -10.22 -9.45 -3.46
CA ARG A 111 -10.94 -10.56 -4.12
C ARG A 111 -10.27 -11.91 -3.87
N ALA A 112 -8.94 -11.96 -3.97
CA ALA A 112 -8.13 -13.15 -3.74
C ALA A 112 -8.34 -13.74 -2.33
N LYS A 113 -8.40 -12.89 -1.30
CA LYS A 113 -8.66 -13.27 0.10
C LYS A 113 -9.96 -14.07 0.29
N HIS A 114 -10.91 -13.97 -0.63
CA HIS A 114 -12.18 -14.69 -0.58
C HIS A 114 -12.15 -16.06 -1.28
N ILE A 115 -11.03 -16.46 -1.90
CA ILE A 115 -10.94 -17.67 -2.75
C ILE A 115 -10.46 -18.92 -1.96
N GLY A 116 -10.15 -18.81 -0.67
CA GLY A 116 -9.89 -19.97 0.21
C GLY A 116 -8.40 -20.15 0.59
N PRO A 117 -8.04 -21.27 1.24
CA PRO A 117 -6.76 -21.46 1.96
C PRO A 117 -5.53 -21.64 1.05
N LEU A 118 -5.71 -21.63 -0.28
CA LEU A 118 -4.64 -21.82 -1.26
C LEU A 118 -3.95 -20.48 -1.56
N TRP A 119 -3.29 -19.91 -0.56
CA TRP A 119 -2.38 -18.76 -0.74
C TRP A 119 -1.06 -19.17 -1.43
N GLU A 120 -0.85 -20.47 -1.61
CA GLU A 120 0.39 -21.05 -2.17
C GLU A 120 0.55 -20.82 -3.69
N SER A 121 -0.52 -20.44 -4.40
CA SER A 121 -0.49 -20.30 -5.86
C SER A 121 -1.34 -19.13 -6.38
N PHE A 122 -1.39 -18.02 -5.64
CA PHE A 122 -2.02 -16.81 -6.17
C PHE A 122 -1.05 -16.05 -7.07
N PHE A 123 -1.24 -16.19 -8.38
CA PHE A 123 -0.53 -15.43 -9.38
C PHE A 123 -1.11 -14.01 -9.48
N PHE A 124 -0.35 -12.99 -9.06
CA PHE A 124 -0.85 -11.62 -9.00
C PHE A 124 -0.73 -10.86 -10.33
N GLU A 125 0.45 -10.89 -10.95
CA GLU A 125 0.76 -10.20 -12.21
C GLU A 125 2.14 -10.67 -12.71
N GLU A 126 2.32 -10.84 -14.02
CA GLU A 126 3.67 -10.91 -14.62
C GLU A 126 4.26 -9.49 -14.61
N LEU A 127 5.45 -9.35 -14.02
CA LEU A 127 6.16 -8.08 -14.00
C LEU A 127 7.44 -8.24 -14.85
N PRO A 128 7.63 -7.43 -15.90
CA PRO A 128 8.87 -7.46 -16.67
C PRO A 128 9.99 -6.89 -15.80
N VAL A 129 10.90 -7.77 -15.37
CA VAL A 129 12.05 -7.42 -14.53
C VAL A 129 13.33 -8.02 -15.10
N ASP A 130 14.40 -7.24 -15.13
CA ASP A 130 15.72 -7.75 -15.46
C ASP A 130 16.41 -8.20 -14.17
N ILE A 131 16.84 -9.46 -14.12
CA ILE A 131 17.43 -10.05 -12.90
C ILE A 131 18.94 -10.20 -13.12
N SER A 132 19.74 -9.66 -12.19
CA SER A 132 21.20 -9.83 -12.17
C SER A 132 21.62 -10.57 -10.90
N ILE A 133 22.08 -11.80 -11.05
CA ILE A 133 22.51 -12.63 -9.92
C ILE A 133 24.02 -12.51 -9.77
N LYS A 134 24.51 -12.15 -8.57
CA LYS A 134 25.94 -12.09 -8.28
C LYS A 134 26.30 -13.22 -7.33
N PHE A 135 27.09 -14.17 -7.83
CA PHE A 135 27.69 -15.21 -7.02
C PHE A 135 28.92 -14.64 -6.32
N PRO A 136 29.10 -14.91 -5.02
CA PRO A 136 30.31 -14.49 -4.36
C PRO A 136 31.45 -15.41 -4.79
N THR A 137 32.59 -14.82 -5.13
CA THR A 137 33.85 -15.57 -5.19
C THR A 137 34.24 -16.00 -3.78
N ALA A 138 34.98 -17.12 -3.69
CA ALA A 138 35.20 -18.00 -2.53
C ALA A 138 35.59 -17.38 -1.15
N GLN A 139 35.66 -16.05 -1.01
CA GLN A 139 36.03 -15.34 0.21
C GLN A 139 34.86 -14.61 0.91
N LYS A 140 33.63 -14.60 0.35
CA LYS A 140 32.43 -14.07 1.03
C LYS A 140 31.28 -15.06 0.90
N LEU A 141 30.65 -15.47 2.00
CA LEU A 141 29.66 -16.56 2.03
C LEU A 141 28.22 -16.15 1.70
N GLU A 142 27.99 -14.92 1.24
CA GLU A 142 26.63 -14.43 0.98
C GLU A 142 26.40 -14.22 -0.52
N SER A 143 25.63 -15.13 -1.13
CA SER A 143 25.07 -14.90 -2.46
C SER A 143 24.04 -13.78 -2.38
N VAL A 144 24.26 -12.73 -3.17
CA VAL A 144 23.38 -11.56 -3.23
C VAL A 144 22.64 -11.57 -4.55
N PHE A 145 21.31 -11.68 -4.48
CA PHE A 145 20.41 -11.52 -5.62
C PHE A 145 20.12 -10.04 -5.80
N SER A 146 20.33 -9.50 -7.01
CA SER A 146 19.98 -8.13 -7.36
C SER A 146 18.95 -8.14 -8.49
N ILE A 147 17.85 -7.41 -8.33
CA ILE A 147 16.81 -7.28 -9.36
C ILE A 147 16.85 -5.84 -9.85
N TRP A 148 17.08 -5.66 -11.14
CA TRP A 148 17.08 -4.37 -11.80
C TRP A 148 15.72 -4.13 -12.43
N VAL A 149 15.06 -3.08 -11.96
CA VAL A 149 13.76 -2.68 -12.50
C VAL A 149 13.90 -1.23 -12.94
N GLN A 150 13.93 -1.02 -14.26
CA GLN A 150 14.08 0.32 -14.83
C GLN A 150 12.80 1.15 -14.70
N ASP A 151 11.64 0.49 -14.84
CA ASP A 151 10.32 1.14 -14.75
C ASP A 151 9.92 1.43 -13.30
N GLN A 152 9.77 2.71 -12.96
CA GLN A 152 9.31 3.16 -11.65
C GLN A 152 7.92 2.62 -11.28
N THR A 153 7.06 2.39 -12.27
CA THR A 153 5.74 1.78 -12.08
C THR A 153 5.86 0.35 -11.58
N GLN A 154 6.77 -0.42 -12.16
CA GLN A 154 7.00 -1.80 -11.73
C GLN A 154 7.63 -1.84 -10.35
N LEU A 155 8.60 -0.97 -10.06
CA LEU A 155 9.16 -0.82 -8.71
C LEU A 155 8.09 -0.49 -7.67
N PHE A 156 7.20 0.46 -7.99
CA PHE A 156 6.08 0.82 -7.14
C PHE A 156 5.17 -0.39 -6.86
N LYS A 157 4.81 -1.15 -7.90
CA LYS A 157 3.98 -2.35 -7.77
C LYS A 157 4.65 -3.43 -6.91
N ILE A 158 5.93 -3.71 -7.15
CA ILE A 158 6.70 -4.71 -6.38
C ILE A 158 6.72 -4.33 -4.91
N ASN A 159 7.07 -3.08 -4.60
CA ASN A 159 7.11 -2.57 -3.23
C ASN A 159 5.74 -2.65 -2.55
N LEU A 160 4.67 -2.33 -3.28
CA LEU A 160 3.32 -2.46 -2.78
C LEU A 160 2.95 -3.92 -2.52
N LEU A 161 3.29 -4.84 -3.42
CA LEU A 161 3.02 -6.27 -3.24
C LEU A 161 3.72 -6.82 -2.00
N LEU A 162 4.99 -6.46 -1.77
CA LEU A 162 5.72 -6.85 -0.55
C LEU A 162 5.00 -6.38 0.72
N LEU A 163 4.52 -5.13 0.74
CA LEU A 163 3.73 -4.60 1.87
C LEU A 163 2.39 -5.32 2.03
N LEU A 164 1.70 -5.59 0.92
CA LEU A 164 0.41 -6.26 0.95
C LEU A 164 0.55 -7.66 1.53
N CYS A 165 1.59 -8.43 1.16
CA CYS A 165 1.85 -9.75 1.73
C CYS A 165 1.97 -9.71 3.27
N GLU A 166 2.58 -8.66 3.84
CA GLU A 166 2.72 -8.51 5.29
C GLU A 166 1.41 -8.09 5.99
N PHE A 167 0.64 -7.17 5.40
CA PHE A 167 -0.54 -6.56 6.07
C PHE A 167 -1.90 -7.06 5.57
N ALA A 168 -1.91 -7.98 4.61
CA ALA A 168 -3.08 -8.57 3.96
C ALA A 168 -4.25 -8.94 4.88
N PRO A 169 -4.05 -9.63 6.02
CA PRO A 169 -5.16 -10.00 6.90
C PRO A 169 -5.90 -8.78 7.47
N HIS A 170 -5.20 -7.65 7.60
CA HIS A 170 -5.64 -6.45 8.28
C HIS A 170 -6.22 -5.38 7.35
N ILE A 171 -6.00 -5.48 6.04
CA ILE A 171 -6.57 -4.54 5.07
C ILE A 171 -8.04 -4.89 4.81
N LYS A 172 -8.91 -3.89 4.91
CA LYS A 172 -10.37 -4.04 4.78
C LYS A 172 -11.00 -2.86 4.07
N ASN A 173 -12.19 -3.11 3.50
CA ASN A 173 -13.09 -2.06 3.02
C ASN A 173 -14.07 -1.64 4.12
N CYS A 174 -14.19 -0.35 4.34
CA CYS A 174 -15.17 0.22 5.26
C CYS A 174 -16.57 0.10 4.64
N LYS A 175 -17.48 -0.64 5.28
CA LYS A 175 -18.83 -0.87 4.72
C LYS A 175 -19.60 0.42 4.37
N PRO A 176 -19.58 1.49 5.21
CA PRO A 176 -20.38 2.68 4.93
C PRO A 176 -19.83 3.62 3.85
N CYS A 177 -18.50 3.67 3.66
CA CYS A 177 -17.86 4.65 2.78
C CYS A 177 -16.97 4.03 1.70
N GLY A 178 -16.88 2.71 1.62
CA GLY A 178 -16.06 1.97 0.64
C GLY A 178 -14.55 2.10 0.84
N SER A 179 -14.07 3.03 1.67
CA SER A 179 -12.64 3.31 1.79
C SER A 179 -11.83 2.15 2.35
N LEU A 180 -10.66 1.93 1.76
CA LEU A 180 -9.63 1.02 2.27
C LEU A 180 -9.07 1.55 3.59
N PHE A 181 -8.86 0.66 4.54
CA PHE A 181 -8.22 0.96 5.82
C PHE A 181 -7.46 -0.24 6.39
N LEU A 182 -6.45 0.07 7.21
CA LEU A 182 -5.73 -0.91 8.01
C LEU A 182 -6.45 -1.11 9.35
N ALA A 183 -7.05 -2.28 9.54
CA ALA A 183 -7.73 -2.65 10.77
C ALA A 183 -6.71 -2.88 11.90
N LYS A 184 -6.96 -2.28 13.07
CA LYS A 184 -6.19 -2.57 14.30
C LYS A 184 -6.58 -3.90 14.93
N ARG A 185 -7.84 -4.33 14.75
CA ARG A 185 -8.41 -5.55 15.34
C ARG A 185 -9.08 -6.40 14.28
N LYS A 186 -9.14 -7.72 14.50
CA LYS A 186 -9.73 -8.69 13.57
C LYS A 186 -11.22 -8.41 13.30
N ASP A 187 -11.94 -7.89 14.27
CA ASP A 187 -13.37 -7.58 14.22
C ASP A 187 -13.68 -6.16 13.74
N GLN A 188 -12.68 -5.29 13.57
CA GLN A 188 -12.92 -3.89 13.16
C GLN A 188 -13.55 -3.84 11.76
N ILE A 189 -14.73 -3.20 11.65
CA ILE A 189 -15.54 -3.10 10.41
C ILE A 189 -15.50 -1.67 9.82
N PHE A 190 -15.17 -0.68 10.64
CA PHE A 190 -15.19 0.74 10.26
C PHE A 190 -13.79 1.34 10.22
N CYS A 191 -13.54 2.21 9.24
CA CYS A 191 -12.27 2.94 9.12
C CYS A 191 -12.10 4.05 10.16
N SER A 192 -13.20 4.53 10.75
CA SER A 192 -13.22 5.64 11.72
C SER A 192 -14.46 5.60 12.62
N ASN A 193 -14.37 6.28 13.77
CA ASN A 193 -15.51 6.48 14.67
C ASN A 193 -16.66 7.21 13.97
N LYS A 194 -16.36 8.16 13.07
CA LYS A 194 -17.38 8.85 12.26
C LYS A 194 -18.22 7.87 11.44
N CYS A 195 -17.59 6.91 10.76
CA CYS A 195 -18.30 5.89 9.99
C CYS A 195 -19.13 4.96 10.88
N ALA A 196 -18.61 4.61 12.07
CA ALA A 196 -19.35 3.83 13.06
C ALA A 196 -20.60 4.59 13.52
N THR A 197 -20.46 5.83 13.99
CA THR A 197 -21.55 6.67 14.49
C THR A 197 -22.63 6.90 13.44
N LEU A 198 -22.26 7.22 12.20
CA LEU A 198 -23.24 7.40 11.11
C LEU A 198 -24.05 6.13 10.85
N THR A 199 -23.41 4.97 10.91
CA THR A 199 -24.10 3.67 10.75
C THR A 199 -25.06 3.41 11.90
N PHE A 200 -24.64 3.67 13.14
CA PHE A 200 -25.49 3.53 14.32
C PHE A 200 -26.67 4.51 14.31
N GLN A 201 -26.46 5.77 13.91
CA GLN A 201 -27.52 6.77 13.79
C GLN A 201 -28.54 6.39 12.73
N ARG A 202 -28.11 5.95 11.54
CA ARG A 202 -29.01 5.43 10.49
C ARG A 202 -29.82 4.25 10.98
N LYS A 203 -29.17 3.30 11.68
CA LYS A 203 -29.87 2.17 12.30
C LYS A 203 -30.90 2.63 13.32
N LYS A 204 -30.56 3.60 14.20
CA LYS A 204 -31.48 4.15 15.19
C LYS A 204 -32.69 4.83 14.54
N ARG A 205 -32.48 5.67 13.52
CA ARG A 205 -33.57 6.33 12.77
C ARG A 205 -34.50 5.34 12.05
N GLY A 206 -33.95 4.24 11.53
CA GLY A 206 -34.73 3.17 10.91
C GLY A 206 -35.34 2.17 11.90
N THR A 207 -35.10 2.32 13.21
CA THR A 207 -35.67 1.44 14.24
C THR A 207 -36.92 2.13 14.81
N PRO A 208 -38.12 1.53 14.70
CA PRO A 208 -39.32 2.12 15.29
C PRO A 208 -39.19 2.22 16.82
N PRO A 209 -39.80 3.23 17.48
CA PRO A 209 -39.67 3.44 18.92
C PRO A 209 -40.03 2.21 19.77
N SER A 210 -40.99 1.40 19.31
CA SER A 210 -41.38 0.12 19.94
C SER A 210 -40.26 -0.92 20.02
N ARG A 211 -39.13 -0.71 19.34
CA ARG A 211 -37.97 -1.59 19.31
C ARG A 211 -36.73 -1.03 20.00
N TYR A 212 -36.80 0.15 20.59
CA TYR A 212 -35.68 0.65 21.39
C TYR A 212 -35.40 -0.30 22.56
N GLY A 213 -34.12 -0.64 22.76
CA GLY A 213 -33.68 -1.57 23.82
C GLY A 213 -33.85 -3.07 23.56
N ARG A 214 -34.60 -3.49 22.52
CA ARG A 214 -34.80 -4.92 22.21
C ARG A 214 -33.71 -5.46 21.27
N ARG A 215 -33.10 -6.61 21.60
CA ARG A 215 -32.11 -7.32 20.75
C ARG A 215 -32.84 -8.25 19.76
N GLY A 216 -32.39 -8.33 18.50
CA GLY A 216 -32.88 -9.29 17.49
C GLY A 216 -33.32 -8.69 16.14
N ARG A 217 -33.40 -9.54 15.10
CA ARG A 217 -34.01 -9.20 13.79
C ARG A 217 -35.54 -9.16 13.98
N PRO A 218 -36.28 -8.23 13.34
CA PRO A 218 -37.74 -8.29 13.38
C PRO A 218 -38.22 -9.69 12.97
N PRO A 219 -39.25 -10.25 13.63
CA PRO A 219 -40.01 -11.31 13.00
C PRO A 219 -40.49 -10.74 11.67
N GLY A 220 -40.09 -11.38 10.56
CA GLY A 220 -40.57 -11.01 9.25
C GLY A 220 -42.09 -11.02 9.28
N THR A 221 -42.72 -9.98 8.77
CA THR A 221 -44.16 -9.99 8.49
C THR A 221 -44.42 -11.01 7.39
N GLY A 222 -44.41 -12.30 7.75
CA GLY A 222 -44.95 -13.37 6.95
C GLY A 222 -46.45 -13.18 6.88
N LYS A 223 -46.92 -12.37 5.93
CA LYS A 223 -48.26 -12.58 5.39
C LYS A 223 -48.19 -13.83 4.52
N THR A 224 -48.27 -14.98 5.16
CA THR A 224 -48.71 -16.21 4.49
C THR A 224 -50.22 -16.08 4.36
N THR A 225 -50.68 -15.50 3.27
CA THR A 225 -52.08 -15.64 2.85
C THR A 225 -52.22 -17.10 2.42
N LEU A 226 -52.71 -17.95 3.31
CA LEU A 226 -53.22 -19.27 2.93
C LEU A 226 -54.60 -19.04 2.31
N ILE A 227 -54.73 -19.45 1.04
CA ILE A 227 -55.99 -19.81 0.40
C ILE A 227 -56.25 -21.26 0.80
#